data_AF-A0A7Y0WA59-F1
#
_entry.id   AF-A0A7Y0WA59-F1
#
_cell.length_a   1.000
_cell.length_b   1.000
_cell.length_c   1.000
_cell.angle_alpha   90.00
_cell.angle_beta   90.00
_cell.angle_gamma   90.00
#
_symmetry.space_group_name_H-M   'P 1'
#
loop_
_entity.id
_entity.type
_entity.pdbx_description
1 polymer ?
#
loop_
_entity_poly.entity_id
_entity_poly.type
_entity_poly.pdbx_seq_one_letter_code
_entity_poly.pdbx_strand_id
1 'polypeptide(L)'
;MSLAQWELDLFIREELEVHFRKIDIIQNTEVNPKQYSGPGTVSVKDGRLEYILHHALTDEANDRTLQTGLYGEAGQVITAEQSFRFSGVDVHGRKWDALETDTHRGVLGRNGAVVIGELQCLRTEKKSAPIEENYVNYLIAVNGFFPRRGAMPEGRLDFTVQDINVCASIDEYGCELSISGSQVTEVSSSAILKVLEMVSGCLFQVRAVEFHYSGACWMELRSINSDLSNRQLHPPIELSALQPGKSLEDFFSKFYGFFLMEGEKLYDYWYQLNRAWQGGFQAASLSICIFIEGMLREYFGPQGQDAEFHKLAEDSLSEVSKLKIDSRVIELLKGSIRNAGQFKAKTALHLLEKNGAVSKGLPSKWTKLRNDSAHGVRAGEGYTAQQRQLDLTFNNLKLFYEIIFHLGGYEGSRIDYGTHGFPNKLGTTVQRVSP
;
A
#
# COMPACT_ATOMS: atom_id res chain seq x y z
N MET A 1 -27.50 12.64 6.86
CA MET A 1 -27.15 11.90 8.09
C MET A 1 -26.02 10.96 7.72
N SER A 2 -24.94 10.85 8.52
CA SER A 2 -23.99 9.74 8.37
C SER A 2 -24.66 8.46 8.87
N LEU A 3 -24.04 7.30 8.66
CA LEU A 3 -24.49 6.08 9.32
C LEU A 3 -24.48 6.27 10.84
N ALA A 4 -25.49 5.78 11.52
CA ALA A 4 -25.46 5.67 12.98
C ALA A 4 -24.46 4.60 13.42
N GLN A 5 -24.00 4.65 14.67
CA GLN A 5 -23.02 3.69 15.19
C GLN A 5 -23.47 2.23 14.98
N TRP A 6 -24.73 1.92 15.23
CA TRP A 6 -25.25 0.56 15.03
C TRP A 6 -25.24 0.11 13.55
N GLU A 7 -25.35 1.04 12.58
CA GLU A 7 -25.20 0.71 11.15
C GLU A 7 -23.73 0.40 10.82
N LEU A 8 -22.78 1.09 11.45
CA LEU A 8 -21.35 0.77 11.34
C LEU A 8 -21.03 -0.58 11.98
N ASP A 9 -21.63 -0.90 13.12
CA ASP A 9 -21.44 -2.20 13.78
C ASP A 9 -21.94 -3.36 12.88
N LEU A 10 -23.11 -3.19 12.24
CA LEU A 10 -23.61 -4.14 11.23
C LEU A 10 -22.66 -4.23 10.04
N PHE A 11 -22.08 -3.11 9.61
CA PHE A 11 -21.12 -3.11 8.50
C PHE A 11 -19.86 -3.90 8.83
N ILE A 12 -19.36 -3.79 10.07
CA ILE A 12 -18.19 -4.58 10.50
C ILE A 12 -18.52 -6.07 10.52
N ARG A 13 -19.73 -6.44 10.97
CA ARG A 13 -20.20 -7.83 11.01
C ARG A 13 -20.58 -8.39 9.65
N GLU A 14 -20.47 -7.60 8.59
CA GLU A 14 -20.93 -7.93 7.24
C GLU A 14 -22.45 -8.19 7.16
N GLU A 15 -23.21 -7.59 8.08
CA GLU A 15 -24.66 -7.70 8.20
C GLU A 15 -25.38 -6.44 7.69
N LEU A 16 -24.65 -5.39 7.30
CA LEU A 16 -25.26 -4.16 6.77
C LEU A 16 -25.79 -4.38 5.36
N GLU A 17 -27.06 -4.04 5.18
CA GLU A 17 -27.72 -3.89 3.89
C GLU A 17 -28.35 -2.50 3.78
N VAL A 18 -27.88 -1.70 2.82
CA VAL A 18 -28.40 -0.36 2.54
C VAL A 18 -29.40 -0.46 1.39
N HIS A 19 -30.67 -0.13 1.67
CA HIS A 19 -31.72 -0.14 0.66
C HIS A 19 -31.82 1.20 -0.06
N PHE A 20 -31.88 1.17 -1.40
CA PHE A 20 -31.95 2.32 -2.28
C PHE A 20 -33.30 2.45 -2.95
N ARG A 21 -33.90 3.64 -2.84
CA ARG A 21 -35.11 4.01 -3.61
C ARG A 21 -34.78 4.13 -5.10
N LYS A 22 -33.56 4.58 -5.39
CA LYS A 22 -33.02 4.72 -6.74
C LYS A 22 -31.50 4.59 -6.69
N ILE A 23 -30.97 3.79 -7.60
CA ILE A 23 -29.57 3.69 -7.99
C ILE A 23 -29.50 4.04 -9.47
N ASP A 24 -28.50 4.81 -9.85
CA ASP A 24 -28.10 5.11 -11.21
C ASP A 24 -26.67 4.59 -11.41
N ILE A 25 -26.50 3.66 -12.35
CA ILE A 25 -25.22 3.14 -12.81
C ILE A 25 -24.99 3.70 -14.21
N ILE A 26 -23.94 4.48 -14.40
CA ILE A 26 -23.69 5.18 -15.68
C ILE A 26 -22.25 4.89 -16.10
N GLN A 27 -22.06 4.48 -17.35
CA GLN A 27 -20.71 4.28 -17.90
C GLN A 27 -19.97 5.62 -17.99
N ASN A 28 -18.68 5.63 -17.63
CA ASN A 28 -17.84 6.83 -17.61
C ASN A 28 -17.36 7.27 -19.01
N THR A 29 -18.27 7.36 -19.97
CA THR A 29 -18.01 7.87 -21.33
C THR A 29 -18.99 8.97 -21.70
N GLU A 30 -18.55 9.93 -22.52
CA GLU A 30 -19.41 11.01 -23.00
C GLU A 30 -20.28 10.57 -24.19
N VAL A 31 -19.84 9.56 -24.94
CA VAL A 31 -20.50 9.13 -26.18
C VAL A 31 -21.37 7.92 -25.90
N ASN A 32 -22.69 8.12 -25.86
CA ASN A 32 -23.70 7.09 -25.64
C ASN A 32 -23.39 6.18 -24.43
N PRO A 33 -23.28 6.74 -23.20
CA PRO A 33 -23.01 5.95 -22.02
C PRO A 33 -24.13 4.94 -21.78
N LYS A 34 -23.74 3.70 -21.50
CA LYS A 34 -24.68 2.71 -20.97
C LYS A 34 -25.18 3.19 -19.61
N GLN A 35 -26.48 3.10 -19.39
CA GLN A 35 -27.11 3.54 -18.15
C GLN A 35 -28.13 2.52 -17.68
N TYR A 36 -28.05 2.19 -16.39
CA TYR A 36 -29.02 1.36 -15.70
C TYR A 36 -29.54 2.11 -14.49
N SER A 37 -30.85 2.05 -14.28
CA SER A 37 -31.51 2.79 -13.21
C SER A 37 -32.68 2.01 -12.63
N GLY A 38 -32.89 2.16 -11.31
CA GLY A 38 -33.98 1.54 -10.58
C GLY A 38 -33.70 1.39 -9.09
N PRO A 39 -34.60 0.76 -8.31
CA PRO A 39 -34.36 0.46 -6.90
C PRO A 39 -33.33 -0.65 -6.75
N GLY A 40 -32.71 -0.75 -5.58
CA GLY A 40 -31.69 -1.76 -5.34
C GLY A 40 -31.16 -1.76 -3.91
N THR A 41 -30.13 -2.55 -3.68
CA THR A 41 -29.47 -2.67 -2.38
C THR A 41 -27.95 -2.66 -2.54
N VAL A 42 -27.26 -2.26 -1.49
CA VAL A 42 -25.82 -2.49 -1.32
C VAL A 42 -25.63 -3.27 -0.04
N SER A 43 -24.96 -4.41 -0.11
CA SER A 43 -24.64 -5.25 1.04
C SER A 43 -23.15 -5.56 1.10
N VAL A 44 -22.70 -6.06 2.25
CA VAL A 44 -21.34 -6.58 2.42
C VAL A 44 -21.35 -8.09 2.26
N LYS A 45 -20.40 -8.62 1.49
CA LYS A 45 -20.17 -10.06 1.37
C LYS A 45 -18.69 -10.35 1.22
N ASP A 46 -18.14 -11.19 2.09
CA ASP A 46 -16.74 -11.61 2.07
C ASP A 46 -15.77 -10.41 2.03
N GLY A 47 -16.09 -9.38 2.82
CA GLY A 47 -15.34 -8.12 2.87
C GLY A 47 -15.59 -7.14 1.72
N ARG A 48 -16.42 -7.48 0.72
CA ARG A 48 -16.70 -6.65 -0.46
C ARG A 48 -18.08 -6.01 -0.41
N LEU A 49 -18.19 -4.79 -0.92
CA LEU A 49 -19.45 -4.10 -1.18
C LEU A 49 -20.02 -4.59 -2.52
N GLU A 50 -21.13 -5.31 -2.46
CA GLU A 50 -21.87 -5.75 -3.65
C GLU A 50 -23.16 -4.92 -3.76
N TYR A 51 -23.49 -4.47 -4.97
CA TYR A 51 -24.78 -3.85 -5.22
C TYR A 51 -25.64 -4.73 -6.12
N ILE A 52 -26.95 -4.68 -5.88
CA ILE A 52 -27.98 -5.31 -6.70
C ILE A 52 -28.96 -4.22 -7.12
N LEU A 53 -29.14 -4.04 -8.42
CA LEU A 53 -30.02 -3.06 -9.03
C LEU A 53 -31.11 -3.74 -9.86
N HIS A 54 -32.36 -3.38 -9.62
CA HIS A 54 -33.50 -3.82 -10.43
C HIS A 54 -33.81 -2.78 -11.50
N HIS A 55 -33.39 -3.05 -12.73
CA HIS A 55 -33.58 -2.16 -13.87
C HIS A 55 -34.85 -2.52 -14.66
N ALA A 56 -35.67 -1.53 -14.99
CA ALA A 56 -36.77 -1.71 -15.95
C ALA A 56 -36.21 -1.65 -17.37
N LEU A 57 -36.54 -2.63 -18.22
CA LEU A 57 -36.11 -2.62 -19.62
C LEU A 57 -36.78 -1.45 -20.33
N THR A 58 -35.99 -0.48 -20.74
CA THR A 58 -36.48 0.77 -21.35
C THR A 58 -35.79 1.07 -22.67
N ASP A 59 -34.65 0.44 -22.96
CA ASP A 59 -33.84 0.68 -24.15
C ASP A 59 -33.21 -0.63 -24.62
N GLU A 60 -33.76 -1.20 -25.70
CA GLU A 60 -33.34 -2.50 -26.23
C GLU A 60 -31.85 -2.56 -26.60
N ALA A 61 -31.24 -1.43 -27.01
CA ALA A 61 -29.83 -1.40 -27.38
C ALA A 61 -28.91 -1.46 -26.15
N ASN A 62 -29.22 -0.67 -25.12
CA ASN A 62 -28.50 -0.69 -23.85
C ASN A 62 -28.74 -2.00 -23.08
N ASP A 63 -29.97 -2.52 -23.09
CA ASP A 63 -30.37 -3.71 -22.35
C ASP A 63 -29.72 -4.99 -22.90
N ARG A 64 -29.46 -5.05 -24.22
CA ARG A 64 -28.74 -6.18 -24.84
C ARG A 64 -27.32 -6.34 -24.33
N THR A 65 -26.68 -5.25 -23.88
CA THR A 65 -25.30 -5.31 -23.36
C THR A 65 -25.21 -6.05 -22.03
N LEU A 66 -26.32 -6.23 -21.32
CA LEU A 66 -26.40 -7.07 -20.12
C LEU A 66 -26.26 -8.57 -20.42
N GLN A 67 -26.48 -9.01 -21.68
CA GLN A 67 -26.30 -10.40 -22.12
C GLN A 67 -24.89 -10.72 -22.59
N THR A 68 -24.21 -9.76 -23.21
CA THR A 68 -22.95 -9.98 -23.93
C THR A 68 -21.70 -9.76 -23.07
N GLY A 69 -21.88 -9.39 -21.80
CA GLY A 69 -20.80 -8.94 -20.92
C GLY A 69 -20.62 -7.43 -20.98
N LEU A 70 -20.27 -6.85 -19.84
CA LEU A 70 -20.10 -5.40 -19.66
C LEU A 70 -18.66 -4.94 -19.89
N TYR A 71 -17.73 -5.89 -20.01
CA TYR A 71 -16.31 -5.66 -20.20
C TYR A 71 -15.80 -6.12 -21.57
N GLY A 72 -14.62 -5.62 -21.94
CA GLY A 72 -13.93 -5.93 -23.19
C GLY A 72 -13.44 -7.37 -23.31
N GLU A 73 -12.54 -7.61 -24.27
CA GLU A 73 -12.03 -8.95 -24.54
C GLU A 73 -11.11 -9.47 -23.42
N ALA A 74 -10.99 -10.80 -23.30
CA ALA A 74 -10.11 -11.42 -22.32
C ALA A 74 -8.66 -10.93 -22.49
N GLY A 75 -8.05 -10.45 -21.40
CA GLY A 75 -6.69 -9.88 -21.41
C GLY A 75 -6.62 -8.38 -21.69
N GLN A 76 -7.75 -7.71 -21.93
CA GLN A 76 -7.82 -6.26 -22.06
C GLN A 76 -7.92 -5.60 -20.68
N VAL A 77 -7.13 -4.54 -20.46
CA VAL A 77 -7.25 -3.67 -19.28
C VAL A 77 -8.55 -2.87 -19.40
N ILE A 78 -9.39 -2.90 -18.37
CA ILE A 78 -10.59 -2.07 -18.28
C ILE A 78 -10.14 -0.61 -18.17
N THR A 79 -10.48 0.21 -19.17
CA THR A 79 -10.17 1.65 -19.14
C THR A 79 -11.16 2.39 -18.26
N ALA A 80 -10.81 3.61 -17.84
CA ALA A 80 -11.73 4.48 -17.09
C ALA A 80 -13.07 4.66 -17.84
N GLU A 81 -13.06 4.75 -19.18
CA GLU A 81 -14.26 4.87 -20.01
C GLU A 81 -15.14 3.60 -20.03
N GLN A 82 -14.55 2.44 -19.74
CA GLN A 82 -15.25 1.16 -19.64
C GLN A 82 -15.78 0.91 -18.22
N SER A 83 -15.33 1.67 -17.23
CA SER A 83 -15.84 1.63 -15.87
C SER A 83 -17.19 2.35 -15.76
N PHE A 84 -17.91 2.06 -14.68
CA PHE A 84 -19.17 2.73 -14.35
C PHE A 84 -19.01 3.59 -13.10
N ARG A 85 -19.90 4.57 -12.94
CA ARG A 85 -20.11 5.31 -11.69
C ARG A 85 -21.46 4.92 -11.08
N PHE A 86 -21.50 4.87 -9.76
CA PHE A 86 -22.71 4.67 -8.97
C PHE A 86 -23.14 5.99 -8.35
N SER A 87 -24.44 6.29 -8.43
CA SER A 87 -25.09 7.34 -7.64
C SER A 87 -26.42 6.79 -7.13
N GLY A 88 -26.69 6.91 -5.83
CA GLY A 88 -27.91 6.36 -5.23
C GLY A 88 -28.50 7.26 -4.15
N VAL A 89 -29.82 7.16 -3.98
CA VAL A 89 -30.55 7.74 -2.84
C VAL A 89 -31.17 6.62 -2.02
N ASP A 90 -30.73 6.50 -0.77
CA ASP A 90 -31.22 5.44 0.11
C ASP A 90 -32.63 5.71 0.66
N VAL A 91 -33.19 4.72 1.35
CA VAL A 91 -34.53 4.83 1.96
C VAL A 91 -34.64 5.93 3.02
N HIS A 92 -33.51 6.39 3.58
CA HIS A 92 -33.42 7.50 4.52
C HIS A 92 -33.14 8.85 3.84
N GLY A 93 -33.02 8.87 2.50
CA GLY A 93 -32.75 10.06 1.71
C GLY A 93 -31.28 10.48 1.69
N ARG A 94 -30.35 9.65 2.16
CA ARG A 94 -28.90 9.90 2.05
C ARG A 94 -28.48 9.66 0.60
N LYS A 95 -27.64 10.56 0.09
CA LYS A 95 -27.01 10.43 -1.23
C LYS A 95 -25.71 9.66 -1.08
N TRP A 96 -25.48 8.73 -1.99
CA TRP A 96 -24.29 7.90 -2.02
C TRP A 96 -23.70 7.87 -3.42
N ASP A 97 -22.38 7.91 -3.51
CA ASP A 97 -21.65 7.94 -4.76
C ASP A 97 -20.46 6.96 -4.71
N ALA A 98 -20.14 6.34 -5.85
CA ALA A 98 -18.91 5.59 -6.05
C ALA A 98 -18.31 5.91 -7.41
N LEU A 99 -17.01 6.22 -7.41
CA LEU A 99 -16.21 6.40 -8.61
C LEU A 99 -15.56 5.05 -8.93
N GLU A 100 -15.81 4.53 -10.13
CA GLU A 100 -15.29 3.25 -10.63
C GLU A 100 -15.89 2.00 -9.95
N THR A 101 -16.91 1.45 -10.62
CA THR A 101 -17.62 0.25 -10.17
C THR A 101 -17.42 -0.91 -11.13
N ASP A 102 -17.27 -2.11 -10.57
CA ASP A 102 -17.14 -3.35 -11.33
C ASP A 102 -18.53 -3.98 -11.55
N THR A 103 -19.28 -3.44 -12.51
CA THR A 103 -20.52 -4.03 -13.02
C THR A 103 -20.22 -5.24 -13.89
N HIS A 104 -20.23 -6.44 -13.30
CA HIS A 104 -19.80 -7.66 -13.99
C HIS A 104 -20.95 -8.59 -14.40
N ARG A 105 -22.19 -8.38 -13.92
CA ARG A 105 -23.29 -9.30 -14.20
C ARG A 105 -24.63 -8.61 -14.44
N GLY A 106 -25.28 -9.00 -15.54
CA GLY A 106 -26.67 -8.68 -15.84
C GLY A 106 -27.50 -9.96 -16.00
N VAL A 107 -28.66 -10.02 -15.36
CA VAL A 107 -29.63 -11.13 -15.52
C VAL A 107 -30.94 -10.56 -16.03
N LEU A 108 -31.29 -10.89 -17.27
CA LEU A 108 -32.55 -10.45 -17.87
C LEU A 108 -33.72 -11.33 -17.43
N GLY A 109 -34.80 -10.68 -17.02
CA GLY A 109 -36.12 -11.25 -16.86
C GLY A 109 -37.07 -10.79 -17.99
N ARG A 110 -38.34 -11.18 -17.90
CA ARG A 110 -39.35 -10.83 -18.92
C ARG A 110 -39.63 -9.32 -19.01
N ASN A 111 -39.66 -8.62 -17.87
CA ASN A 111 -40.09 -7.22 -17.77
C ASN A 111 -39.05 -6.32 -17.08
N GLY A 112 -37.82 -6.80 -16.89
CA GLY A 112 -36.80 -6.13 -16.10
C GLY A 112 -35.49 -6.89 -16.13
N ALA A 113 -34.43 -6.27 -15.63
CA ALA A 113 -33.12 -6.86 -15.44
C ALA A 113 -32.67 -6.72 -13.98
N VAL A 114 -31.81 -7.64 -13.55
CA VAL A 114 -31.02 -7.48 -12.32
C VAL A 114 -29.58 -7.20 -12.75
N VAL A 115 -29.04 -6.06 -12.32
CA VAL A 115 -27.66 -5.65 -12.55
C VAL A 115 -26.90 -5.79 -11.23
N ILE A 116 -25.78 -6.48 -11.26
CA ILE A 116 -24.96 -6.77 -10.08
C ILE A 116 -23.54 -6.28 -10.36
N GLY A 117 -22.94 -5.67 -9.34
CA GLY A 117 -21.54 -5.27 -9.40
C GLY A 117 -20.92 -5.09 -8.03
N GLU A 118 -19.61 -4.87 -8.02
CA GLU A 118 -18.83 -4.58 -6.81
C GLU A 118 -18.44 -3.11 -6.76
N LEU A 119 -18.37 -2.55 -5.56
CA LEU A 119 -17.91 -1.19 -5.28
C LEU A 119 -16.60 -1.26 -4.50
N GLN A 120 -15.59 -0.49 -4.90
CA GLN A 120 -14.38 -0.36 -4.07
C GLN A 120 -14.63 0.58 -2.88
N CYS A 121 -15.38 1.67 -3.11
CA CYS A 121 -15.70 2.67 -2.11
C CYS A 121 -17.10 3.22 -2.35
N LEU A 122 -17.92 3.30 -1.30
CA LEU A 122 -19.24 3.94 -1.31
C LEU A 122 -19.21 5.14 -0.36
N ARG A 123 -19.38 6.34 -0.90
CA ARG A 123 -19.22 7.60 -0.18
C ARG A 123 -20.55 8.30 0.03
N THR A 124 -20.75 8.93 1.19
CA THR A 124 -21.85 9.86 1.44
C THR A 124 -21.31 11.15 2.06
N GLU A 125 -21.91 12.30 1.71
CA GLU A 125 -21.52 13.60 2.22
C GLU A 125 -22.71 14.36 2.81
N LYS A 126 -22.45 15.11 3.88
CA LYS A 126 -23.39 16.05 4.50
C LYS A 126 -22.68 17.35 4.85
N LYS A 127 -23.45 18.43 4.89
CA LYS A 127 -23.02 19.66 5.55
C LYS A 127 -22.95 19.41 7.06
N SER A 128 -21.87 19.84 7.70
CA SER A 128 -21.70 19.81 9.16
C SER A 128 -21.84 21.22 9.73
N ALA A 129 -22.14 21.30 11.03
CA ALA A 129 -21.94 22.54 11.76
C ALA A 129 -20.44 22.87 11.83
N PRO A 130 -20.06 24.14 12.07
CA PRO A 130 -18.69 24.47 12.43
C PRO A 130 -18.25 23.64 13.64
N ILE A 131 -17.06 23.06 13.55
CA ILE A 131 -16.41 22.30 14.62
C ILE A 131 -15.11 23.01 15.00
N GLU A 132 -14.70 22.89 16.26
CA GLU A 132 -13.48 23.54 16.77
C GLU A 132 -12.21 22.87 16.21
N GLU A 133 -12.25 21.56 16.03
CA GLU A 133 -11.13 20.77 15.51
C GLU A 133 -11.60 19.80 14.43
N ASN A 134 -10.78 19.64 13.39
CA ASN A 134 -11.01 18.60 12.39
C ASN A 134 -10.71 17.24 13.02
N TYR A 135 -11.49 16.22 12.64
CA TYR A 135 -11.22 14.86 13.05
C TYR A 135 -11.53 13.86 11.95
N VAL A 136 -10.74 12.78 11.93
CA VAL A 136 -10.86 11.67 11.00
C VAL A 136 -10.88 10.40 11.81
N ASN A 137 -11.82 9.52 11.52
CA ASN A 137 -11.92 8.23 12.16
C ASN A 137 -11.82 7.12 11.12
N TYR A 138 -10.85 6.24 11.29
CA TYR A 138 -10.67 5.05 10.47
C TYR A 138 -11.12 3.83 11.25
N LEU A 139 -11.94 3.01 10.60
CA LEU A 139 -12.30 1.69 11.06
C LEU A 139 -11.52 0.68 10.24
N ILE A 140 -10.63 -0.06 10.87
CA ILE A 140 -9.68 -0.97 10.23
C ILE A 140 -10.04 -2.41 10.60
N ALA A 141 -10.17 -3.29 9.62
CA ALA A 141 -10.30 -4.72 9.87
C ALA A 141 -8.97 -5.27 10.43
N VAL A 142 -9.01 -5.82 11.63
CA VAL A 142 -7.80 -6.24 12.36
C VAL A 142 -7.59 -7.75 12.25
N ASN A 143 -6.37 -8.14 11.85
CA ASN A 143 -5.88 -9.51 11.92
C ASN A 143 -4.95 -9.77 13.14
N GLY A 144 -5.04 -8.93 14.19
CA GLY A 144 -4.41 -9.14 15.49
C GLY A 144 -2.99 -8.57 15.68
N PHE A 145 -2.43 -7.90 14.66
CA PHE A 145 -1.03 -7.42 14.68
C PHE A 145 -0.87 -5.94 15.07
N PHE A 146 -1.91 -5.12 14.92
CA PHE A 146 -1.84 -3.70 15.27
C PHE A 146 -3.20 -3.11 15.68
N PRO A 147 -3.26 -2.42 16.84
CA PRO A 147 -2.36 -2.60 17.97
C PRO A 147 -2.28 -4.07 18.43
N ARG A 148 -1.19 -4.52 19.04
CA ARG A 148 -1.08 -5.93 19.46
C ARG A 148 -1.64 -6.07 20.86
N ARG A 149 -2.71 -6.85 21.06
CA ARG A 149 -3.28 -7.14 22.40
C ARG A 149 -2.18 -7.78 23.28
N GLY A 150 -1.72 -7.06 24.31
CA GLY A 150 -0.60 -7.45 25.17
C GLY A 150 0.70 -6.68 24.93
N ALA A 151 0.80 -5.92 23.83
CA ALA A 151 1.86 -4.97 23.59
C ALA A 151 1.46 -3.51 23.88
N MET A 152 0.25 -3.29 24.39
CA MET A 152 -0.20 -1.97 24.82
C MET A 152 -1.09 -2.11 26.05
N PRO A 153 -1.00 -1.19 27.02
CA PRO A 153 -1.99 -1.08 28.08
C PRO A 153 -3.39 -0.99 27.46
N GLU A 154 -4.30 -1.88 27.88
CA GLU A 154 -5.72 -1.86 27.48
C GLU A 154 -6.03 -1.99 25.98
N GLY A 155 -5.04 -2.34 25.14
CA GLY A 155 -5.25 -2.45 23.68
C GLY A 155 -5.38 -1.10 22.97
N ARG A 156 -4.82 -0.04 23.57
CA ARG A 156 -4.90 1.34 23.09
C ARG A 156 -3.52 1.97 22.85
N LEU A 157 -3.40 2.73 21.77
CA LEU A 157 -2.24 3.55 21.42
C LEU A 157 -2.66 5.01 21.40
N ASP A 158 -2.01 5.87 22.17
CA ASP A 158 -2.24 7.32 22.14
C ASP A 158 -0.91 8.05 22.06
N PHE A 159 -0.80 9.00 21.13
CA PHE A 159 0.34 9.91 21.05
C PHE A 159 -0.04 11.19 20.29
N THR A 160 0.80 12.21 20.41
CA THR A 160 0.65 13.49 19.70
C THR A 160 1.85 13.72 18.79
N VAL A 161 1.61 14.14 17.56
CA VAL A 161 2.65 14.50 16.59
C VAL A 161 2.29 15.84 15.95
N GLN A 162 3.14 16.86 16.11
CA GLN A 162 2.93 18.20 15.54
C GLN A 162 1.50 18.75 15.78
N ASP A 163 1.03 18.70 17.04
CA ASP A 163 -0.31 19.13 17.46
C ASP A 163 -1.49 18.31 16.89
N ILE A 164 -1.21 17.14 16.30
CA ILE A 164 -2.21 16.16 15.88
C ILE A 164 -2.24 15.03 16.90
N ASN A 165 -3.41 14.78 17.47
CA ASN A 165 -3.66 13.68 18.39
C ASN A 165 -4.04 12.43 17.60
N VAL A 166 -3.33 11.33 17.86
CA VAL A 166 -3.55 10.02 17.24
C VAL A 166 -3.91 9.03 18.34
N CYS A 167 -5.10 8.43 18.23
CA CYS A 167 -5.62 7.44 19.17
C CYS A 167 -6.04 6.20 18.36
N ALA A 168 -5.45 5.05 18.63
CA ALA A 168 -5.90 3.76 18.10
C ALA A 168 -6.38 2.86 19.22
N SER A 169 -7.53 2.23 19.07
CA SER A 169 -8.07 1.28 20.04
C SER A 169 -8.57 0.02 19.36
N ILE A 170 -8.38 -1.13 19.99
CA ILE A 170 -8.91 -2.40 19.50
C ILE A 170 -10.06 -2.87 20.35
N ASP A 171 -11.10 -3.33 19.67
CA ASP A 171 -12.18 -4.10 20.25
C ASP A 171 -12.31 -5.47 19.56
N GLU A 172 -13.42 -6.16 19.78
CA GLU A 172 -13.70 -7.47 19.16
C GLU A 172 -14.03 -7.40 17.67
N TYR A 173 -14.27 -6.21 17.11
CA TYR A 173 -14.73 -5.99 15.75
C TYR A 173 -13.63 -5.39 14.85
N GLY A 174 -12.66 -4.68 15.40
CA GLY A 174 -11.55 -4.13 14.63
C GLY A 174 -10.64 -3.21 15.42
N CYS A 175 -10.00 -2.29 14.70
CA CYS A 175 -9.23 -1.18 15.25
C CYS A 175 -9.89 0.11 14.79
N GLU A 176 -10.26 0.93 15.76
CA GLU A 176 -10.67 2.31 15.54
C GLU A 176 -9.43 3.20 15.68
N LEU A 177 -9.12 3.98 14.65
CA LEU A 177 -8.02 4.93 14.63
C LEU A 177 -8.59 6.34 14.42
N SER A 178 -8.58 7.13 15.48
CA SER A 178 -9.01 8.52 15.48
C SER A 178 -7.80 9.46 15.39
N ILE A 179 -7.89 10.44 14.48
CA ILE A 179 -6.89 11.47 14.22
C ILE A 179 -7.59 12.82 14.37
N SER A 180 -7.13 13.68 15.26
CA SER A 180 -7.77 14.98 15.53
C SER A 180 -6.77 16.10 15.70
N GLY A 181 -7.16 17.31 15.30
CA GLY A 181 -6.36 18.52 15.43
C GLY A 181 -6.71 19.58 14.39
N SER A 182 -6.29 20.82 14.63
CA SER A 182 -6.64 21.97 13.77
C SER A 182 -6.11 21.89 12.34
N GLN A 183 -4.98 21.19 12.13
CA GLN A 183 -4.31 21.04 10.82
C GLN A 183 -4.63 19.73 10.12
N VAL A 184 -5.56 18.92 10.67
CA VAL A 184 -5.88 17.62 10.07
C VAL A 184 -6.57 17.82 8.73
N THR A 185 -6.03 17.14 7.73
CA THR A 185 -6.48 17.02 6.33
C THR A 185 -6.40 15.56 5.89
N GLU A 186 -7.05 15.21 4.78
CA GLU A 186 -6.97 13.89 4.17
C GLU A 186 -5.52 13.48 3.84
N VAL A 187 -4.69 14.44 3.41
CA VAL A 187 -3.27 14.20 3.12
C VAL A 187 -2.52 13.85 4.41
N SER A 188 -2.72 14.61 5.49
CA SER A 188 -2.07 14.33 6.77
C SER A 188 -2.54 13.02 7.41
N SER A 189 -3.83 12.69 7.33
CA SER A 189 -4.37 11.47 7.90
C SER A 189 -3.89 10.24 7.11
N SER A 190 -3.79 10.35 5.78
CA SER A 190 -3.14 9.35 4.92
C SER A 190 -1.66 9.17 5.26
N ALA A 191 -0.91 10.26 5.48
CA ALA A 191 0.49 10.17 5.89
C ALA A 191 0.66 9.45 7.24
N ILE A 192 -0.21 9.73 8.23
CA ILE A 192 -0.22 9.02 9.52
C ILE A 192 -0.49 7.53 9.32
N LEU A 193 -1.49 7.17 8.50
CA LEU A 193 -1.78 5.77 8.17
C LEU A 193 -0.55 5.05 7.60
N LYS A 194 0.13 5.67 6.62
CA LYS A 194 1.32 5.11 5.98
C LYS A 194 2.45 4.86 6.99
N VAL A 195 2.66 5.77 7.94
CA VAL A 195 3.65 5.56 9.02
C VAL A 195 3.23 4.40 9.91
N LEU A 196 1.97 4.35 10.35
CA LEU A 196 1.46 3.28 11.23
C LEU A 196 1.61 1.90 10.57
N GLU A 197 1.21 1.78 9.30
CA GLU A 197 1.34 0.54 8.52
C GLU A 197 2.80 0.11 8.39
N MET A 198 3.70 1.06 8.09
CA MET A 198 5.13 0.77 7.97
C MET A 198 5.72 0.31 9.30
N VAL A 199 5.40 0.98 10.40
CA VAL A 199 5.89 0.63 11.74
C VAL A 199 5.27 -0.66 12.25
N SER A 200 4.01 -0.96 11.90
CA SER A 200 3.37 -2.21 12.27
C SER A 200 3.80 -3.37 11.38
N GLY A 201 4.29 -3.10 10.17
CA GLY A 201 4.59 -4.12 9.18
C GLY A 201 3.35 -4.75 8.54
N CYS A 202 2.18 -4.12 8.68
CA CYS A 202 0.89 -4.64 8.21
C CYS A 202 0.18 -3.61 7.36
N LEU A 203 -0.57 -4.08 6.37
CA LEU A 203 -1.45 -3.22 5.59
C LEU A 203 -2.79 -3.09 6.31
N PHE A 204 -3.29 -1.87 6.45
CA PHE A 204 -4.56 -1.61 7.09
C PHE A 204 -5.67 -1.82 6.07
N GLN A 205 -6.49 -2.84 6.32
CA GLN A 205 -7.70 -3.10 5.55
C GLN A 205 -8.79 -2.16 6.07
N VAL A 206 -8.74 -0.89 5.64
CA VAL A 206 -9.69 0.15 6.04
C VAL A 206 -11.08 -0.21 5.53
N ARG A 207 -12.02 -0.39 6.46
CA ARG A 207 -13.43 -0.73 6.21
C ARG A 207 -14.27 0.52 6.08
N ALA A 208 -14.08 1.49 6.97
CA ALA A 208 -14.77 2.76 6.90
C ALA A 208 -13.85 3.92 7.25
N VAL A 209 -14.14 5.09 6.70
CA VAL A 209 -13.52 6.34 7.12
C VAL A 209 -14.59 7.39 7.29
N GLU A 210 -14.59 8.10 8.40
CA GLU A 210 -15.43 9.26 8.63
C GLU A 210 -14.55 10.50 8.78
N PHE A 211 -14.82 11.51 7.97
CA PHE A 211 -14.12 12.79 7.98
C PHE A 211 -15.06 13.88 8.45
N HIS A 212 -14.56 14.71 9.37
CA HIS A 212 -15.28 15.88 9.87
C HIS A 212 -14.37 17.10 9.79
N TYR A 213 -14.84 18.07 9.03
CA TYR A 213 -14.22 19.38 8.85
C TYR A 213 -15.25 20.46 9.16
N SER A 214 -14.78 21.69 9.34
CA SER A 214 -15.69 22.83 9.45
C SER A 214 -16.52 22.99 8.17
N GLY A 215 -17.82 22.72 8.26
CA GLY A 215 -18.81 22.91 7.19
C GLY A 215 -19.09 21.68 6.32
N ALA A 216 -18.27 20.63 6.38
CA ALA A 216 -18.51 19.37 5.68
C ALA A 216 -18.15 18.15 6.54
N CYS A 217 -18.92 17.08 6.39
CA CYS A 217 -18.60 15.76 6.90
C CYS A 217 -18.93 14.74 5.81
N TRP A 218 -18.06 13.77 5.61
CA TRP A 218 -18.31 12.67 4.70
C TRP A 218 -17.85 11.36 5.30
N MET A 219 -18.44 10.29 4.81
CA MET A 219 -18.15 8.92 5.21
C MET A 219 -17.93 8.08 3.98
N GLU A 220 -16.95 7.19 4.03
CA GLU A 220 -16.66 6.18 3.03
C GLU A 220 -16.76 4.80 3.65
N LEU A 221 -17.50 3.91 3.00
CA LEU A 221 -17.44 2.47 3.21
C LEU A 221 -16.55 1.87 2.13
N ARG A 222 -15.68 0.93 2.49
CA ARG A 222 -14.68 0.37 1.58
C ARG A 222 -14.72 -1.15 1.57
N SER A 223 -14.58 -1.69 0.36
CA SER A 223 -14.27 -3.10 0.18
C SER A 223 -12.86 -3.39 0.67
N ILE A 224 -12.66 -4.58 1.25
CA ILE A 224 -11.36 -5.08 1.66
C ILE A 224 -11.02 -6.36 0.89
N ASN A 225 -9.73 -6.69 0.86
CA ASN A 225 -9.25 -7.93 0.26
C ASN A 225 -9.22 -9.02 1.34
N SER A 226 -10.32 -9.76 1.46
CA SER A 226 -10.46 -10.90 2.39
C SER A 226 -9.48 -12.05 2.11
N ASP A 227 -9.02 -12.20 0.87
CA ASP A 227 -8.02 -13.21 0.49
C ASP A 227 -6.60 -12.83 0.95
N LEU A 228 -6.39 -11.59 1.41
CA LEU A 228 -5.10 -11.15 1.88
C LEU A 228 -4.78 -11.78 3.24
N SER A 229 -3.79 -12.68 3.28
CA SER A 229 -3.35 -13.26 4.55
C SER A 229 -2.85 -12.23 5.58
N ASN A 230 -2.47 -11.04 5.08
CA ASN A 230 -2.01 -9.87 5.84
C ASN A 230 -0.99 -10.22 6.94
N ARG A 231 -0.05 -11.11 6.61
CA ARG A 231 1.06 -11.50 7.48
C ARG A 231 1.91 -10.26 7.76
N GLN A 232 2.26 -10.07 9.02
CA GLN A 232 3.18 -9.03 9.42
C GLN A 232 4.54 -9.21 8.72
N LEU A 233 4.93 -8.23 7.92
CA LEU A 233 6.33 -8.01 7.57
C LEU A 233 7.04 -7.54 8.84
N HIS A 234 8.24 -8.06 9.12
CA HIS A 234 8.89 -7.67 10.37
C HIS A 234 9.13 -6.15 10.43
N PRO A 235 8.73 -5.47 11.52
CA PRO A 235 8.62 -4.01 11.58
C PRO A 235 9.99 -3.30 11.66
N PRO A 236 10.16 -2.09 11.14
CA PRO A 236 11.46 -1.40 11.20
C PRO A 236 12.01 -1.18 12.62
N ILE A 237 11.12 -0.94 13.59
CA ILE A 237 11.44 -0.65 14.99
C ILE A 237 10.64 -1.55 15.92
N GLU A 238 11.12 -1.73 17.15
CA GLU A 238 10.32 -2.42 18.16
C GLU A 238 9.18 -1.51 18.63
N LEU A 239 7.96 -1.95 18.38
CA LEU A 239 6.79 -1.43 19.08
C LEU A 239 6.82 -1.99 20.51
N SER A 240 7.40 -1.23 21.44
CA SER A 240 7.52 -1.66 22.83
C SER A 240 6.15 -1.93 23.43
N ALA A 241 6.03 -3.08 24.10
CA ALA A 241 4.80 -3.61 24.64
C ALA A 241 4.10 -2.78 25.74
N LEU A 242 4.71 -1.66 26.15
CA LEU A 242 4.35 -1.00 27.40
C LEU A 242 3.86 0.44 27.25
N GLN A 243 4.26 1.19 26.21
CA GLN A 243 3.75 2.52 25.78
C GLN A 243 4.44 2.92 24.45
N PRO A 244 3.94 3.93 23.69
CA PRO A 244 4.80 4.66 22.74
C PRO A 244 6.10 5.06 23.44
N GLY A 245 7.20 4.39 23.12
CA GLY A 245 8.51 4.85 23.57
C GLY A 245 8.91 6.10 22.78
N LYS A 246 9.89 6.86 23.29
CA LYS A 246 10.53 7.95 22.54
C LYS A 246 10.93 7.56 21.10
N SER A 247 11.22 6.28 20.86
CA SER A 247 11.54 5.76 19.52
C SER A 247 10.35 5.77 18.56
N LEU A 248 9.13 5.48 19.01
CA LEU A 248 7.94 5.54 18.16
C LEU A 248 7.61 6.99 17.81
N GLU A 249 7.62 7.88 18.80
CA GLU A 249 7.38 9.31 18.60
C GLU A 249 8.44 9.95 17.69
N ASP A 250 9.72 9.64 17.90
CA ASP A 250 10.81 10.11 17.05
C ASP A 250 10.62 9.60 15.61
N PHE A 251 10.39 8.30 15.45
CA PHE A 251 10.10 7.71 14.14
C PHE A 251 8.91 8.39 13.45
N PHE A 252 7.81 8.59 14.19
CA PHE A 252 6.62 9.28 13.69
C PHE A 252 6.95 10.69 13.23
N SER A 253 7.64 11.47 14.07
CA SER A 253 7.96 12.86 13.77
C SER A 253 8.79 13.01 12.48
N LYS A 254 9.69 12.06 12.22
CA LYS A 254 10.53 12.02 11.00
C LYS A 254 9.74 11.60 9.77
N PHE A 255 9.05 10.47 9.84
CA PHE A 255 8.41 9.89 8.67
C PHE A 255 7.07 10.54 8.32
N TYR A 256 6.35 11.10 9.29
CA TYR A 256 5.15 11.89 9.02
C TYR A 256 5.48 13.07 8.10
N GLY A 257 6.47 13.89 8.47
CA GLY A 257 6.92 15.01 7.63
C GLY A 257 7.44 14.55 6.27
N PHE A 258 8.15 13.43 6.21
CA PHE A 258 8.63 12.85 4.96
C PHE A 258 7.49 12.43 4.02
N PHE A 259 6.45 11.75 4.52
CA PHE A 259 5.30 11.33 3.72
C PHE A 259 4.34 12.47 3.32
N LEU A 260 4.36 13.59 4.05
CA LEU A 260 3.64 14.79 3.63
C LEU A 260 4.24 15.45 2.38
N MET A 261 5.54 15.27 2.11
CA MET A 261 6.24 15.99 1.05
C MET A 261 6.61 15.07 -0.14
N GLU A 262 7.44 14.05 0.11
CA GLU A 262 8.12 13.31 -0.96
C GLU A 262 8.06 11.78 -0.77
N GLY A 263 7.50 11.31 0.34
CA GLY A 263 7.64 9.90 0.75
C GLY A 263 6.78 8.89 0.01
N GLU A 264 5.94 9.30 -0.95
CA GLU A 264 5.01 8.40 -1.63
C GLU A 264 5.73 7.22 -2.31
N LYS A 265 6.77 7.50 -3.09
CA LYS A 265 7.57 6.44 -3.75
C LYS A 265 8.24 5.51 -2.74
N LEU A 266 8.68 6.03 -1.58
CA LEU A 266 9.27 5.20 -0.53
C LEU A 266 8.23 4.24 0.06
N TYR A 267 7.03 4.77 0.33
CA TYR A 267 5.91 3.96 0.79
C TYR A 267 5.56 2.89 -0.24
N ASP A 268 5.56 3.20 -1.53
CA ASP A 268 5.29 2.23 -2.60
C ASP A 268 6.28 1.06 -2.59
N TYR A 269 7.58 1.32 -2.39
CA TYR A 269 8.58 0.26 -2.25
C TYR A 269 8.30 -0.63 -1.03
N TRP A 270 7.94 -0.04 0.11
CA TRP A 270 7.56 -0.79 1.30
C TRP A 270 6.26 -1.58 1.10
N TYR A 271 5.24 -0.96 0.50
CA TYR A 271 3.95 -1.56 0.19
C TYR A 271 4.13 -2.77 -0.73
N GLN A 272 4.91 -2.63 -1.81
CA GLN A 272 5.19 -3.73 -2.73
C GLN A 272 6.00 -4.85 -2.06
N LEU A 273 6.95 -4.52 -1.17
CA LEU A 273 7.65 -5.51 -0.35
C LEU A 273 6.69 -6.26 0.57
N ASN A 274 5.76 -5.55 1.22
CA ASN A 274 4.73 -6.16 2.03
C ASN A 274 3.86 -7.11 1.20
N ARG A 275 3.41 -6.69 0.01
CA ARG A 275 2.65 -7.55 -0.91
C ARG A 275 3.44 -8.80 -1.33
N ALA A 276 4.72 -8.66 -1.62
CA ALA A 276 5.58 -9.80 -1.94
C ALA A 276 5.75 -10.76 -0.75
N TRP A 277 5.79 -10.24 0.48
CA TRP A 277 5.81 -11.02 1.72
C TRP A 277 4.56 -11.90 1.87
N GLN A 278 3.40 -11.43 1.43
CA GLN A 278 2.16 -12.22 1.41
C GLN A 278 2.24 -13.44 0.48
N GLY A 279 2.98 -13.31 -0.64
CA GLY A 279 3.25 -14.41 -1.58
C GLY A 279 4.23 -15.47 -1.06
N GLY A 280 4.85 -15.24 0.10
CA GLY A 280 5.78 -16.16 0.74
C GLY A 280 7.26 -15.74 0.62
N PHE A 281 8.10 -16.49 1.32
CA PHE A 281 9.49 -16.11 1.58
C PHE A 281 10.35 -15.97 0.32
N GLN A 282 10.14 -16.83 -0.70
CA GLN A 282 10.89 -16.75 -1.96
C GLN A 282 10.54 -15.49 -2.77
N ALA A 283 9.25 -15.15 -2.85
CA ALA A 283 8.77 -13.94 -3.51
C ALA A 283 9.36 -12.68 -2.84
N ALA A 284 9.34 -12.63 -1.51
CA ALA A 284 9.96 -11.54 -0.76
C ALA A 284 11.48 -11.44 -0.97
N SER A 285 12.19 -12.56 -1.01
CA SER A 285 13.66 -12.60 -1.15
C SER A 285 14.15 -11.99 -2.47
N LEU A 286 13.44 -12.20 -3.57
CA LEU A 286 13.76 -11.55 -4.85
C LEU A 286 13.33 -10.08 -4.82
N SER A 287 12.10 -9.82 -4.36
CA SER A 287 11.49 -8.50 -4.41
C SER A 287 12.28 -7.49 -3.59
N ILE A 288 12.81 -7.88 -2.43
CA ILE A 288 13.62 -6.98 -1.60
C ILE A 288 14.89 -6.50 -2.31
N CYS A 289 15.55 -7.36 -3.10
CA CYS A 289 16.71 -6.97 -3.90
C CYS A 289 16.34 -5.95 -4.97
N ILE A 290 15.19 -6.14 -5.62
CA ILE A 290 14.65 -5.25 -6.65
C ILE A 290 14.29 -3.89 -6.05
N PHE A 291 13.61 -3.86 -4.90
CA PHE A 291 13.20 -2.62 -4.26
C PHE A 291 14.38 -1.84 -3.67
N ILE A 292 15.40 -2.52 -3.12
CA ILE A 292 16.67 -1.88 -2.78
C ILE A 292 17.29 -1.23 -4.03
N GLU A 293 17.36 -1.94 -5.16
CA GLU A 293 17.90 -1.38 -6.41
C GLU A 293 17.10 -0.17 -6.92
N GLY A 294 15.77 -0.23 -6.82
CA GLY A 294 14.86 0.87 -7.15
C GLY A 294 15.10 2.10 -6.27
N MET A 295 15.12 1.93 -4.95
CA MET A 295 15.40 3.00 -3.99
C MET A 295 16.76 3.65 -4.22
N LEU A 296 17.79 2.85 -4.49
CA LEU A 296 19.13 3.38 -4.78
C LEU A 296 19.15 4.23 -6.06
N ARG A 297 18.39 3.83 -7.07
CA ARG A 297 18.30 4.58 -8.32
C ARG A 297 17.54 5.89 -8.14
N GLU A 298 16.42 5.84 -7.43
CA GLU A 298 15.52 6.98 -7.20
C GLU A 298 16.19 8.04 -6.32
N TYR A 299 16.72 7.65 -5.16
CA TYR A 299 17.21 8.62 -4.15
C TYR A 299 18.73 8.82 -4.17
N PHE A 300 19.48 7.90 -4.78
CA PHE A 300 20.95 7.92 -4.77
C PHE A 300 21.54 7.80 -6.18
N GLY A 301 20.76 8.12 -7.22
CA GLY A 301 21.18 8.11 -8.63
C GLY A 301 22.57 8.74 -8.87
N PRO A 302 22.84 9.97 -8.38
CA PRO A 302 24.15 10.62 -8.53
C PRO A 302 25.31 9.87 -7.87
N GLN A 303 25.05 9.07 -6.83
CA GLN A 303 26.07 8.32 -6.10
C GLN A 303 26.37 6.98 -6.78
N GLY A 304 25.41 6.42 -7.52
CA GLY A 304 25.60 5.20 -8.29
C GLY A 304 26.13 5.44 -9.71
N GLN A 305 26.24 6.69 -10.16
CA GLN A 305 26.71 7.06 -11.49
C GLN A 305 27.97 7.91 -11.39
N ASP A 306 29.01 7.50 -12.11
CA ASP A 306 30.16 8.36 -12.36
C ASP A 306 29.80 9.26 -13.55
N ALA A 307 29.41 10.50 -13.26
CA ALA A 307 28.93 11.44 -14.29
C ALA A 307 30.01 11.77 -15.34
N GLU A 308 31.27 11.82 -14.92
CA GLU A 308 32.40 12.05 -15.83
C GLU A 308 32.60 10.85 -16.74
N PHE A 309 32.64 9.64 -16.17
CA PHE A 309 32.77 8.41 -16.95
C PHE A 309 31.57 8.16 -17.84
N HIS A 310 30.35 8.51 -17.41
CA HIS A 310 29.15 8.42 -18.24
C HIS A 310 29.28 9.28 -19.49
N LYS A 311 29.71 10.54 -19.33
CA LYS A 311 29.95 11.45 -20.45
C LYS A 311 31.04 10.94 -21.38
N LEU A 312 32.16 10.45 -20.83
CA LEU A 312 33.22 9.81 -21.61
C LEU A 312 32.72 8.59 -22.40
N ALA A 313 31.84 7.79 -21.79
CA ALA A 313 31.24 6.63 -22.42
C ALA A 313 30.32 7.04 -23.59
N GLU A 314 29.50 8.08 -23.41
CA GLU A 314 28.65 8.63 -24.49
C GLU A 314 29.47 9.19 -25.64
N ASP A 315 30.48 10.03 -25.34
CA ASP A 315 31.38 10.63 -26.33
C ASP A 315 32.16 9.56 -27.12
N SER A 316 32.48 8.42 -26.49
CA SER A 316 33.19 7.32 -27.13
C SER A 316 32.34 6.53 -28.14
N LEU A 317 31.00 6.61 -28.08
CA LEU A 317 30.12 5.85 -28.98
C LEU A 317 30.27 6.27 -30.45
N SER A 318 30.58 7.54 -30.71
CA SER A 318 30.83 8.04 -32.07
C SER A 318 32.12 7.47 -32.67
N GLU A 319 33.17 7.33 -31.86
CA GLU A 319 34.45 6.77 -32.31
C GLU A 319 34.36 5.26 -32.56
N VAL A 320 33.63 4.53 -31.71
CA VAL A 320 33.38 3.09 -31.89
C VAL A 320 32.63 2.82 -33.19
N SER A 321 31.72 3.72 -33.58
CA SER A 321 30.96 3.62 -34.84
C SER A 321 31.84 3.76 -36.09
N LYS A 322 33.02 4.36 -35.98
CA LYS A 322 33.97 4.56 -37.09
C LYS A 322 34.91 3.37 -37.30
N LEU A 323 34.91 2.40 -36.40
CA LEU A 323 35.77 1.22 -36.49
C LEU A 323 35.41 0.38 -37.72
N LYS A 324 36.41 -0.03 -38.50
CA LYS A 324 36.24 -0.87 -39.70
C LYS A 324 36.21 -2.36 -39.32
N ILE A 325 35.21 -2.75 -38.54
CA ILE A 325 35.00 -4.13 -38.07
C ILE A 325 33.54 -4.56 -38.28
N ASP A 326 33.25 -5.85 -38.08
CA ASP A 326 31.90 -6.42 -38.22
C ASP A 326 30.88 -5.66 -37.34
N SER A 327 29.72 -5.36 -37.93
CA SER A 327 28.67 -4.55 -37.28
C SER A 327 28.13 -5.19 -35.99
N ARG A 328 28.13 -6.52 -35.86
CA ARG A 328 27.74 -7.20 -34.61
C ARG A 328 28.71 -6.89 -33.49
N VAL A 329 30.01 -6.76 -33.80
CA VAL A 329 31.03 -6.37 -32.82
C VAL A 329 30.89 -4.90 -32.45
N ILE A 330 30.59 -4.02 -33.42
CA ILE A 330 30.31 -2.60 -33.15
C ILE A 330 29.14 -2.45 -32.18
N GLU A 331 28.01 -3.14 -32.43
CA GLU A 331 26.83 -3.06 -31.56
C GLU A 331 27.08 -3.67 -30.18
N LEU A 332 27.86 -4.75 -30.08
CA LEU A 332 28.28 -5.30 -28.80
C LEU A 332 29.16 -4.32 -28.01
N LEU A 333 30.13 -3.67 -28.67
CA LEU A 333 30.99 -2.66 -28.04
C LEU A 333 30.20 -1.44 -27.57
N LYS A 334 29.30 -0.92 -28.41
CA LYS A 334 28.39 0.18 -28.04
C LYS A 334 27.54 -0.19 -26.84
N GLY A 335 26.95 -1.39 -26.84
CA GLY A 335 26.16 -1.89 -25.72
C GLY A 335 26.98 -1.98 -24.43
N SER A 336 28.20 -2.52 -24.50
CA SER A 336 29.12 -2.64 -23.37
C SER A 336 29.53 -1.28 -22.79
N ILE A 337 29.94 -0.34 -23.66
CA ILE A 337 30.36 1.01 -23.25
C ILE A 337 29.19 1.78 -22.65
N ARG A 338 28.03 1.76 -23.31
CA ARG A 338 26.81 2.39 -22.80
C ARG A 338 26.47 1.86 -21.41
N ASN A 339 26.48 0.54 -21.23
CA ASN A 339 26.20 -0.10 -19.94
C ASN A 339 27.24 0.23 -18.88
N ALA A 340 28.51 0.40 -19.26
CA ALA A 340 29.59 0.72 -18.31
C ALA A 340 29.38 2.07 -17.63
N GLY A 341 28.81 3.05 -18.34
CA GLY A 341 28.49 4.39 -17.84
C GLY A 341 27.15 4.50 -17.11
N GLN A 342 26.34 3.45 -17.05
CA GLN A 342 25.05 3.47 -16.35
C GLN A 342 25.21 3.42 -14.83
N PHE A 343 24.12 3.78 -14.15
CA PHE A 343 23.97 3.64 -12.70
C PHE A 343 24.30 2.20 -12.23
N LYS A 344 25.09 2.11 -11.16
CA LYS A 344 25.49 0.86 -10.51
C LYS A 344 25.07 0.88 -9.05
N ALA A 345 24.03 0.13 -8.70
CA ALA A 345 23.55 -0.01 -7.33
C ALA A 345 24.64 -0.44 -6.33
N LYS A 346 25.57 -1.30 -6.77
CA LYS A 346 26.71 -1.72 -5.95
C LYS A 346 27.62 -0.54 -5.57
N THR A 347 27.83 0.41 -6.47
CA THR A 347 28.63 1.62 -6.21
C THR A 347 27.93 2.51 -5.18
N ALA A 348 26.63 2.77 -5.37
CA ALA A 348 25.83 3.54 -4.42
C ALA A 348 25.85 2.89 -3.02
N LEU A 349 25.64 1.57 -2.92
CA LEU A 349 25.67 0.85 -1.65
C LEU A 349 27.03 0.91 -0.94
N HIS A 350 28.13 0.81 -1.69
CA HIS A 350 29.46 0.95 -1.08
C HIS A 350 29.74 2.37 -0.58
N LEU A 351 29.20 3.41 -1.23
CA LEU A 351 29.28 4.77 -0.72
C LEU A 351 28.43 4.96 0.55
N LEU A 352 27.22 4.42 0.59
CA LEU A 352 26.38 4.44 1.79
C LEU A 352 27.05 3.70 2.95
N GLU A 353 27.69 2.55 2.69
CA GLU A 353 28.47 1.82 3.69
C GLU A 353 29.67 2.64 4.18
N LYS A 354 30.42 3.25 3.26
CA LYS A 354 31.59 4.08 3.58
C LYS A 354 31.22 5.28 4.44
N ASN A 355 30.05 5.87 4.20
CA ASN A 355 29.56 7.04 4.93
C ASN A 355 28.82 6.66 6.23
N GLY A 356 28.71 5.36 6.55
CA GLY A 356 28.03 4.88 7.77
C GLY A 356 26.51 4.91 7.71
N ALA A 357 25.91 5.20 6.54
CA ALA A 357 24.46 5.19 6.36
C ALA A 357 23.89 3.76 6.44
N VAL A 358 24.68 2.75 6.05
CA VAL A 358 24.33 1.33 6.18
C VAL A 358 25.44 0.55 6.86
N SER A 359 25.08 -0.51 7.56
CA SER A 359 25.99 -1.38 8.30
C SER A 359 27.00 -2.09 7.39
N LYS A 360 28.23 -2.23 7.89
CA LYS A 360 29.32 -2.91 7.20
C LYS A 360 28.95 -4.34 6.80
N GLY A 361 29.26 -4.70 5.56
CA GLY A 361 29.05 -6.02 4.97
C GLY A 361 27.68 -6.25 4.35
N LEU A 362 26.68 -5.39 4.61
CA LEU A 362 25.35 -5.52 4.01
C LEU A 362 25.36 -5.44 2.47
N PRO A 363 26.13 -4.53 1.82
CA PRO A 363 26.23 -4.50 0.35
C PRO A 363 26.68 -5.83 -0.27
N SER A 364 27.59 -6.54 0.42
CA SER A 364 28.06 -7.85 -0.02
C SER A 364 26.99 -8.93 0.11
N LYS A 365 26.15 -8.87 1.16
CA LYS A 365 25.03 -9.81 1.39
C LYS A 365 23.91 -9.56 0.38
N TRP A 366 23.64 -8.31 0.03
CA TRP A 366 22.73 -7.96 -1.06
C TRP A 366 23.19 -8.52 -2.40
N THR A 367 24.46 -8.33 -2.74
CA THR A 367 25.02 -8.88 -3.99
C THR A 367 24.86 -10.40 -4.06
N LYS A 368 25.09 -11.11 -2.94
CA LYS A 368 24.90 -12.56 -2.85
C LYS A 368 23.43 -12.95 -3.05
N LEU A 369 22.51 -12.35 -2.29
CA LEU A 369 21.09 -12.66 -2.38
C LEU A 369 20.55 -12.40 -3.80
N ARG A 370 20.88 -11.24 -4.39
CA ARG A 370 20.46 -10.86 -5.75
C ARG A 370 20.90 -11.88 -6.78
N ASN A 371 22.14 -12.34 -6.71
CA ASN A 371 22.66 -13.34 -7.63
C ASN A 371 21.99 -14.72 -7.40
N ASP A 372 21.83 -15.12 -6.14
CA ASP A 372 21.19 -16.39 -5.78
C ASP A 372 19.71 -16.42 -6.23
N SER A 373 18.97 -15.32 -6.03
CA SER A 373 17.54 -15.20 -6.38
C SER A 373 17.29 -15.02 -7.87
N ALA A 374 18.14 -14.25 -8.58
CA ALA A 374 17.94 -13.97 -10.01
C ALA A 374 18.30 -15.16 -10.91
N HIS A 375 19.22 -16.01 -10.49
CA HIS A 375 19.65 -17.17 -11.27
C HIS A 375 18.95 -18.47 -10.87
N GLY A 376 17.94 -18.38 -9.98
CA GLY A 376 17.18 -19.54 -9.53
C GLY A 376 18.07 -20.67 -9.04
N VAL A 377 19.23 -20.33 -8.43
CA VAL A 377 20.13 -21.32 -7.87
C VAL A 377 19.27 -22.09 -6.89
N ARG A 378 19.02 -23.39 -7.17
CA ARG A 378 18.31 -24.26 -6.23
C ARG A 378 19.06 -24.11 -4.92
N ALA A 379 18.47 -23.38 -3.96
CA ALA A 379 18.95 -23.41 -2.59
C ALA A 379 19.04 -24.89 -2.28
N GLY A 380 20.26 -25.39 -2.07
CA GLY A 380 20.49 -26.83 -1.94
C GLY A 380 19.44 -27.44 -1.01
N GLU A 381 19.00 -28.67 -1.28
CA GLU A 381 17.83 -29.25 -0.59
C GLU A 381 18.05 -29.52 0.90
N GLY A 382 19.17 -29.07 1.48
CA GLY A 382 19.52 -29.20 2.89
C GLY A 382 19.26 -27.95 3.72
N TYR A 383 19.01 -28.16 5.02
CA TYR A 383 18.80 -27.13 6.04
C TYR A 383 19.83 -26.00 6.01
N THR A 384 21.11 -26.30 5.76
CA THR A 384 22.17 -25.28 5.71
C THR A 384 21.94 -24.24 4.60
N ALA A 385 21.47 -24.66 3.43
CA ALA A 385 21.21 -23.74 2.32
C ALA A 385 19.93 -22.93 2.56
N GLN A 386 18.90 -23.54 3.16
CA GLN A 386 17.70 -22.82 3.60
C GLN A 386 18.04 -21.76 4.66
N GLN A 387 18.87 -22.10 5.66
CA GLN A 387 19.32 -21.15 6.68
C GLN A 387 20.16 -20.02 6.08
N ARG A 388 21.05 -20.31 5.13
CA ARG A 388 21.80 -19.28 4.41
C ARG A 388 20.84 -18.32 3.69
N GLN A 389 19.80 -18.84 3.04
CA GLN A 389 18.81 -18.00 2.36
C GLN A 389 18.05 -17.13 3.36
N LEU A 390 17.61 -17.70 4.49
CA LEU A 390 16.99 -16.96 5.59
C LEU A 390 17.89 -15.82 6.08
N ASP A 391 19.13 -16.12 6.41
CA ASP A 391 20.10 -15.13 6.89
C ASP A 391 20.33 -14.03 5.84
N LEU A 392 20.47 -14.37 4.57
CA LEU A 392 20.64 -13.39 3.50
C LEU A 392 19.40 -12.50 3.34
N THR A 393 18.19 -13.06 3.35
CA THR A 393 16.95 -12.29 3.22
C THR A 393 16.75 -11.33 4.38
N PHE A 394 16.95 -11.77 5.63
CA PHE A 394 16.83 -10.88 6.79
C PHE A 394 17.91 -9.80 6.84
N ASN A 395 19.14 -10.10 6.39
CA ASN A 395 20.16 -9.06 6.23
C ASN A 395 19.79 -8.04 5.15
N ASN A 396 19.11 -8.45 4.09
CA ASN A 396 18.60 -7.52 3.09
C ASN A 396 17.39 -6.73 3.60
N LEU A 397 16.58 -7.30 4.49
CA LEU A 397 15.53 -6.56 5.20
C LEU A 397 16.11 -5.48 6.11
N LYS A 398 17.20 -5.81 6.82
CA LYS A 398 17.99 -4.81 7.55
C LYS A 398 18.46 -3.70 6.61
N LEU A 399 19.08 -4.05 5.49
CA LEU A 399 19.60 -3.08 4.53
C LEU A 399 18.49 -2.17 3.98
N PHE A 400 17.35 -2.75 3.62
CA PHE A 400 16.18 -2.02 3.16
C PHE A 400 15.72 -0.98 4.19
N TYR A 401 15.59 -1.38 5.46
CA TYR A 401 15.22 -0.46 6.53
C TYR A 401 16.30 0.58 6.87
N GLU A 402 17.58 0.23 6.83
CA GLU A 402 18.65 1.22 7.04
C GLU A 402 18.66 2.31 5.98
N ILE A 403 18.36 1.97 4.71
CA ILE A 403 18.19 2.98 3.66
C ILE A 403 16.95 3.85 3.95
N ILE A 404 15.82 3.25 4.36
CA ILE A 404 14.62 3.98 4.79
C ILE A 404 14.97 4.96 5.92
N PHE A 405 15.67 4.50 6.96
CA PHE A 405 16.06 5.35 8.10
C PHE A 405 16.99 6.48 7.68
N HIS A 406 17.93 6.22 6.77
CA HIS A 406 18.81 7.25 6.25
C HIS A 406 18.04 8.32 5.49
N LEU A 407 17.06 7.94 4.65
CA LEU A 407 16.20 8.87 3.92
C LEU A 407 15.30 9.69 4.84
N GLY A 408 14.72 9.07 5.87
CA GLY A 408 13.88 9.75 6.85
C GLY A 408 14.65 10.51 7.94
N GLY A 409 15.99 10.37 8.00
CA GLY A 409 16.79 10.98 9.06
C GLY A 409 16.51 10.41 10.46
N TYR A 410 16.22 9.10 10.55
CA TYR A 410 15.94 8.41 11.81
C TYR A 410 17.21 7.76 12.41
N GLU A 411 17.56 8.17 13.62
CA GLU A 411 18.76 7.70 14.35
C GLU A 411 18.42 6.91 15.62
N GLY A 412 17.13 6.71 15.91
CA GLY A 412 16.66 5.98 17.09
C GLY A 412 16.92 4.47 17.04
N SER A 413 16.33 3.77 18.00
CA SER A 413 16.49 2.31 18.18
C SER A 413 15.94 1.52 16.98
N ARG A 414 16.61 0.42 16.64
CA ARG A 414 16.35 -0.40 15.43
C ARG A 414 16.38 -1.87 15.77
N ILE A 415 15.63 -2.69 15.04
CA ILE A 415 15.71 -4.16 15.14
C ILE A 415 16.90 -4.66 14.31
N ASP A 416 17.81 -5.43 14.93
CA ASP A 416 18.91 -6.07 14.21
C ASP A 416 18.53 -7.44 13.63
N TYR A 417 17.93 -7.40 12.44
CA TYR A 417 17.62 -8.58 11.62
C TYR A 417 18.84 -9.39 11.18
N GLY A 418 20.04 -8.82 11.24
CA GLY A 418 21.27 -9.48 10.81
C GLY A 418 21.76 -10.55 11.79
N THR A 419 21.16 -10.62 12.99
CA THR A 419 21.58 -11.52 14.06
C THR A 419 21.13 -12.96 13.79
N HIS A 420 22.09 -13.89 13.71
CA HIS A 420 21.79 -15.31 13.53
C HIS A 420 20.96 -15.84 14.72
N GLY A 421 19.85 -16.51 14.40
CA GLY A 421 18.83 -16.95 15.36
C GLY A 421 17.64 -15.99 15.52
N PHE A 422 17.56 -14.91 14.75
CA PHE A 422 16.32 -14.13 14.58
C PHE A 422 15.21 -15.00 13.94
N PRO A 423 13.93 -14.91 14.38
CA PRO A 423 13.38 -14.01 15.40
C PRO A 423 13.48 -14.52 16.85
N ASN A 424 13.92 -15.76 17.11
CA ASN A 424 13.88 -16.39 18.43
C ASN A 424 14.73 -15.68 19.50
N LYS A 425 15.73 -14.88 19.10
CA LYS A 425 16.58 -14.10 20.02
C LYS A 425 15.99 -12.75 20.48
N LEU A 426 14.91 -12.27 19.85
CA LEU A 426 14.23 -11.04 20.30
C LEU A 426 13.70 -11.17 21.75
N GLY A 427 13.34 -12.38 22.19
CA GLY A 427 12.87 -12.64 23.55
C GLY A 427 13.97 -12.70 24.62
N THR A 428 15.26 -12.59 24.26
CA THR A 428 16.38 -12.80 25.20
C THR A 428 17.47 -11.73 25.16
N THR A 429 17.46 -10.81 24.19
CA THR A 429 18.60 -9.91 23.97
C THR A 429 18.16 -8.45 23.80
N VAL A 430 17.75 -7.81 24.90
CA VAL A 430 17.87 -6.36 25.02
C VAL A 430 19.37 -6.07 25.17
N GLN A 431 20.11 -6.04 24.07
CA GLN A 431 21.39 -5.34 24.02
C GLN A 431 21.14 -3.99 23.35
N ARG A 432 21.01 -2.97 24.20
CA ARG A 432 21.19 -1.57 23.81
C ARG A 432 22.53 -1.46 23.12
N VAL A 433 22.53 -1.18 21.82
CA VAL A 433 23.72 -0.68 21.14
C VAL A 433 23.68 0.83 21.27
N SER A 434 24.29 1.33 22.34
CA SER A 434 24.67 2.74 22.51
C SER A 434 26.06 2.96 21.91
N PRO A 435 26.39 4.21 21.57
CA PRO A 435 27.49 4.87 22.25
C PRO A 435 27.00 5.65 23.47
#